data_AF-A0A2N2LHI9-F1
#
_entry.id   AF-A0A2N2LHI9-F1
#
_cell.length_a   1.000
_cell.length_b   1.000
_cell.length_c   1.000
_cell.angle_alpha   90.00
_cell.angle_beta   90.00
_cell.angle_gamma   90.00
#
_symmetry.space_group_name_H-M   'P 1'
#
loop_
_entity.id
_entity.type
_entity.pdbx_description
1 polymer ?
#
loop_
_entity_poly.entity_id
_entity_poly.type
_entity_poly.pdbx_seq_one_letter_code
_entity_poly.pdbx_strand_id
1 'polypeptide(L)'
;MSNFPAWFNRAYKRWSRSQAGEEDFIAFCDLLGYPPSKVLGWLHGEFIPEGPEVLNIAGTLGTEVYSTLGLPEVDPELLMIYHAFSHLQGEFRSRLAQALWEAEKEMNEKGISASSPEAGGILSAAFAKWGIAPNPKQ
;
A
#
# COMPACT_ATOMS: atom_id res chain seq x y z
N MET A 1 20.89 -1.34 10.80
CA MET A 1 19.54 -1.63 11.36
C MET A 1 18.59 -0.59 10.81
N SER A 2 17.41 -0.99 10.33
CA SER A 2 16.41 -0.05 9.81
C SER A 2 15.95 0.90 10.92
N ASN A 3 15.84 2.19 10.62
CA ASN A 3 15.34 3.20 11.57
C ASN A 3 13.80 3.26 11.60
N PHE A 4 13.15 2.26 10.97
CA PHE A 4 11.71 2.18 10.80
C PHE A 4 10.93 2.19 12.11
N PRO A 5 11.21 1.36 13.13
CA PRO A 5 10.41 1.37 14.36
C PRO A 5 10.42 2.75 15.03
N ALA A 6 11.56 3.45 15.02
CA ALA A 6 11.67 4.79 15.58
C ALA A 6 10.89 5.83 14.77
N TRP A 7 10.94 5.77 13.44
CA TRP A 7 10.14 6.63 12.56
C TRP A 7 8.64 6.33 12.70
N PHE A 8 8.24 5.07 12.70
CA PHE A 8 6.86 4.63 12.79
C PHE A 8 6.22 5.03 14.13
N ASN A 9 6.95 4.91 15.24
CA ASN A 9 6.54 5.44 16.54
C ASN A 9 6.31 6.96 16.52
N ARG A 10 7.15 7.73 15.80
CA ARG A 10 6.95 9.18 15.64
C ARG A 10 5.73 9.48 14.77
N ALA A 11 5.51 8.72 13.71
CA ALA A 11 4.36 8.86 12.83
C ALA A 11 3.06 8.58 13.60
N TYR A 12 3.00 7.48 14.36
CA TYR A 12 1.87 7.17 15.24
C TYR A 12 1.59 8.28 16.25
N LYS A 13 2.61 8.79 16.96
CA LYS A 13 2.46 9.90 17.90
C LYS A 13 1.98 11.19 17.23
N ARG A 14 2.44 11.47 16.00
CA ARG A 14 2.00 12.63 15.23
C ARG A 14 0.53 12.51 14.86
N TRP A 15 0.12 11.36 14.35
CA TRP A 15 -1.25 11.06 14.00
C TRP A 15 -2.17 11.12 15.24
N SER A 16 -1.80 10.47 16.35
CA SER A 16 -2.62 10.46 17.57
C SER A 16 -2.85 11.87 18.11
N ARG A 17 -1.83 12.74 18.05
CA ARG A 17 -1.95 14.16 18.45
C ARG A 17 -2.80 15.01 17.50
N SER A 18 -3.00 14.59 16.25
CA SER A 18 -3.84 15.32 15.30
C SER A 18 -5.32 14.98 15.41
N GLN A 19 -5.69 13.95 16.16
CA GLN A 19 -7.08 13.57 16.35
C GLN A 19 -7.75 14.45 17.41
N ALA A 20 -9.04 14.74 17.21
CA ALA A 20 -9.81 15.65 18.07
C ALA A 20 -10.27 15.01 19.40
N GLY A 21 -9.85 13.78 19.71
CA GLY A 21 -10.26 13.01 20.89
C GLY A 21 -9.26 11.92 21.30
N GLU A 22 -9.70 11.00 22.15
CA GLU A 22 -8.92 9.82 22.60
C GLU A 22 -8.90 8.72 21.53
N GLU A 23 -8.59 9.04 20.27
CA GLU A 23 -8.39 7.98 19.28
C GLU A 23 -7.23 7.10 19.73
N ASP A 24 -7.55 5.83 19.95
CA ASP A 24 -6.67 4.87 20.56
C ASP A 24 -5.86 4.10 19.51
N PHE A 25 -5.05 3.17 19.99
CA PHE A 25 -4.25 2.31 19.13
C PHE A 25 -5.08 1.51 18.12
N ILE A 26 -6.35 1.20 18.43
CA ILE A 26 -7.23 0.43 17.54
C ILE A 26 -7.65 1.29 16.34
N ALA A 27 -8.02 2.56 16.57
CA ALA A 27 -8.30 3.50 15.47
C ALA A 27 -7.11 3.65 14.50
N PHE A 28 -5.87 3.61 15.01
CA PHE A 28 -4.68 3.60 14.16
C PHE A 28 -4.54 2.32 13.33
N CYS A 29 -4.88 1.18 13.93
CA CYS A 29 -4.88 -0.11 13.23
C CYS A 29 -5.93 -0.12 12.10
N ASP A 30 -7.12 0.41 12.37
CA ASP A 30 -8.20 0.52 11.38
C ASP A 30 -7.84 1.48 10.25
N LEU A 31 -7.23 2.62 10.56
CA LEU A 31 -6.69 3.55 9.55
C LEU A 31 -5.72 2.85 8.61
N LEU A 32 -4.80 2.06 9.16
CA LEU A 32 -3.82 1.33 8.38
C LEU A 32 -4.41 0.07 7.72
N GLY A 33 -5.57 -0.42 8.16
CA GLY A 33 -6.17 -1.66 7.69
C GLY A 33 -5.35 -2.91 8.01
N TYR A 34 -4.68 -2.95 9.17
CA TYR A 34 -3.90 -4.09 9.66
C TYR A 34 -4.27 -4.45 11.10
N PRO A 35 -4.19 -5.74 11.49
CA PRO A 35 -4.54 -6.16 12.84
C PRO A 35 -3.55 -5.61 13.89
N PRO A 36 -3.99 -5.41 15.15
CA PRO A 36 -3.16 -4.90 16.24
C PRO A 36 -1.83 -5.62 16.42
N SER A 37 -1.81 -6.96 16.32
CA SER A 37 -0.58 -7.74 16.43
C SER A 37 0.48 -7.35 15.41
N LYS A 38 0.05 -7.04 14.18
CA LYS A 38 0.94 -6.65 13.09
C LYS A 38 1.51 -5.25 13.30
N VAL A 39 0.64 -4.31 13.65
CA VAL A 39 1.04 -2.92 13.92
C VAL A 39 1.93 -2.82 15.17
N LEU A 40 1.67 -3.62 16.22
CA LEU A 40 2.55 -3.72 17.39
C LEU A 40 3.91 -4.28 17.03
N GLY A 41 3.98 -5.34 16.22
CA GLY A 41 5.24 -5.91 15.75
C GLY A 41 6.10 -4.87 15.01
N TRP A 42 5.48 -4.03 14.18
CA TRP A 42 6.15 -2.88 13.53
C TRP A 42 6.63 -1.82 14.52
N LEU A 43 5.82 -1.48 15.54
CA LEU A 43 6.19 -0.51 16.56
C LEU A 43 7.35 -0.99 17.44
N HIS A 44 7.41 -2.29 17.73
CA HIS A 44 8.47 -2.91 18.54
C HIS A 44 9.70 -3.31 17.71
N GLY A 45 9.60 -3.31 16.38
CA GLY A 45 10.67 -3.73 15.49
C GLY A 45 10.90 -5.24 15.46
N GLU A 46 9.86 -6.02 15.76
CA GLU A 46 9.88 -7.49 15.61
C GLU A 46 10.03 -7.89 14.13
N PHE A 47 9.43 -7.10 13.24
CA PHE A 47 9.59 -7.16 11.79
C PHE A 47 9.34 -5.78 11.19
N ILE A 48 9.66 -5.62 9.90
CA ILE A 48 9.42 -4.39 9.12
C ILE A 48 8.33 -4.63 8.07
N PRO A 49 7.66 -3.59 7.57
CA PRO A 49 6.68 -3.75 6.51
C PRO A 49 7.36 -4.09 5.18
N GLU A 50 6.69 -4.89 4.37
CA GLU A 50 7.17 -5.34 3.06
C GLU A 50 6.12 -5.20 1.97
N GLY A 51 6.58 -5.03 0.72
CA GLY A 51 5.71 -5.03 -0.46
C GLY A 51 4.52 -4.07 -0.36
N PRO A 52 3.26 -4.56 -0.48
CA PRO A 52 2.06 -3.72 -0.38
C PRO A 52 1.93 -2.94 0.93
N GLU A 53 2.51 -3.44 2.03
CA GLU A 53 2.44 -2.78 3.33
C GLU A 53 3.17 -1.44 3.33
N VAL A 54 4.30 -1.36 2.63
CA VAL A 54 5.08 -0.13 2.49
C VAL A 54 4.28 0.92 1.73
N LEU A 55 3.61 0.53 0.65
CA LEU A 55 2.74 1.44 -0.12
C LEU A 55 1.57 1.93 0.73
N ASN A 56 0.94 1.05 1.50
CA ASN A 56 -0.16 1.45 2.38
C ASN A 56 0.29 2.47 3.43
N ILE A 57 1.44 2.21 4.08
CA ILE A 57 2.02 3.12 5.06
C ILE A 57 2.41 4.44 4.41
N ALA A 58 2.97 4.41 3.20
CA ALA A 58 3.35 5.62 2.47
C ALA A 58 2.14 6.50 2.13
N GLY A 59 1.07 5.91 1.60
CA GLY A 59 -0.15 6.63 1.25
C GLY A 59 -0.93 7.14 2.46
N THR A 60 -0.67 6.61 3.66
CA THR A 60 -1.38 6.97 4.89
C THR A 60 -0.58 7.92 5.78
N LEU A 61 0.72 7.68 5.95
CA LEU A 61 1.59 8.38 6.90
C LEU A 61 2.70 9.22 6.23
N GLY A 62 2.93 9.03 4.93
CA GLY A 62 3.93 9.76 4.15
C GLY A 62 5.00 8.87 3.52
N THR A 63 5.51 9.29 2.36
CA THR A 63 6.47 8.55 1.52
C THR A 63 7.86 8.37 2.16
N GLU A 64 8.14 9.09 3.23
CA GLU A 64 9.35 9.02 4.05
C GLU A 64 9.68 7.58 4.51
N VAL A 65 8.65 6.72 4.63
CA VAL A 65 8.83 5.29 4.93
C VAL A 65 9.77 4.58 3.95
N TYR A 66 9.75 4.94 2.66
CA TYR A 66 10.63 4.34 1.64
C TYR A 66 12.09 4.62 1.96
N SER A 67 12.45 5.91 2.12
CA SER A 67 13.81 6.30 2.52
C SER A 67 14.23 5.71 3.87
N THR A 68 13.30 5.58 4.82
CA THR A 68 13.54 5.00 6.14
C THR A 68 13.90 3.52 6.06
N LEU A 69 13.31 2.80 5.10
CA LEU A 69 13.60 1.39 4.81
C LEU A 69 14.76 1.21 3.82
N GLY A 70 15.34 2.29 3.30
CA GLY A 70 16.39 2.24 2.28
C GLY A 70 15.88 1.82 0.89
N LEU A 71 14.58 1.99 0.64
CA LEU A 71 13.93 1.70 -0.63
C LEU A 71 14.02 2.92 -1.56
N PRO A 72 14.00 2.71 -2.90
CA PRO A 72 13.87 3.80 -3.85
C PRO A 72 12.57 4.57 -3.63
N GLU A 73 12.53 5.83 -4.05
CA GLU A 73 11.32 6.63 -3.97
C GLU A 73 10.17 5.96 -4.72
N VAL A 74 8.97 6.03 -4.14
CA VAL A 74 7.77 5.46 -4.75
C VAL A 74 7.41 6.23 -6.01
N ASP A 75 6.99 5.50 -7.04
CA ASP A 75 6.52 6.09 -8.28
C ASP A 75 5.29 6.99 -8.02
N PRO A 76 5.31 8.28 -8.42
CA PRO A 76 4.18 9.18 -8.23
C PRO A 76 2.87 8.67 -8.87
N GLU A 77 2.96 7.96 -10.00
CA GLU A 77 1.79 7.39 -10.68
C GLU A 77 1.16 6.28 -9.85
N LEU A 78 1.98 5.43 -9.21
CA LEU A 78 1.50 4.40 -8.30
C LEU A 78 0.78 5.01 -7.09
N LEU A 79 1.31 6.10 -6.53
CA LEU A 79 0.63 6.82 -5.45
C LEU A 79 -0.69 7.44 -5.92
N MET A 80 -0.72 8.01 -7.12
CA MET A 80 -1.94 8.57 -7.69
C MET A 80 -3.03 7.51 -7.81
N ILE A 81 -2.69 6.31 -8.33
CA ILE A 81 -3.61 5.17 -8.40
C ILE A 81 -4.04 4.75 -6.99
N TYR A 82 -3.11 4.64 -6.04
CA TYR A 82 -3.45 4.32 -4.65
C TYR A 82 -4.46 5.32 -4.07
N HIS A 83 -4.28 6.62 -4.28
CA HIS A 83 -5.17 7.66 -3.78
C HIS A 83 -6.55 7.69 -4.46
N ALA A 84 -6.66 7.24 -5.72
CA ALA A 84 -7.93 7.14 -6.43
C ALA A 84 -8.93 6.17 -5.77
N PHE A 85 -8.44 5.17 -5.02
CA PHE A 85 -9.26 4.18 -4.32
C PHE A 85 -9.31 4.41 -2.80
N SER A 86 -9.51 5.65 -2.36
CA SER A 86 -9.50 6.05 -0.93
C SER A 86 -10.53 5.37 -0.04
N HIS A 87 -11.60 4.83 -0.63
CA HIS A 87 -12.62 4.04 0.06
C HIS A 87 -12.16 2.61 0.41
N LEU A 88 -11.09 2.12 -0.23
CA LEU A 88 -10.44 0.87 0.14
C LEU A 88 -9.38 1.13 1.23
N GLN A 89 -9.05 0.10 2.00
CA GLN A 89 -8.08 0.19 3.09
C GLN A 89 -7.11 -0.99 3.09
N GLY A 90 -5.99 -0.80 3.78
CA GLY A 90 -5.01 -1.85 4.05
C GLY A 90 -4.38 -2.46 2.80
N GLU A 91 -4.02 -3.74 2.96
CA GLU A 91 -3.21 -4.44 1.97
C GLU A 91 -3.92 -4.61 0.62
N PHE A 92 -5.24 -4.79 0.64
CA PHE A 92 -6.02 -4.98 -0.59
C PHE A 92 -5.93 -3.76 -1.52
N ARG A 93 -6.08 -2.55 -0.97
CA ARG A 93 -5.92 -1.31 -1.74
C ARG A 93 -4.54 -1.21 -2.38
N SER A 94 -3.51 -1.55 -1.61
CA SER A 94 -2.13 -1.49 -2.07
C SER A 94 -1.84 -2.50 -3.18
N ARG A 95 -2.35 -3.73 -3.02
CA ARG A 95 -2.27 -4.77 -4.06
C ARG A 95 -2.99 -4.35 -5.35
N LEU A 96 -4.19 -3.76 -5.23
CA LEU A 96 -4.93 -3.23 -6.38
C LEU A 96 -4.17 -2.13 -7.11
N ALA A 97 -3.64 -1.16 -6.36
CA ALA A 97 -2.87 -0.06 -6.95
C ALA A 97 -1.63 -0.57 -7.69
N GLN A 98 -0.89 -1.50 -7.08
CA GLN A 98 0.26 -2.15 -7.70
C GLN A 98 -0.12 -2.90 -8.97
N ALA A 99 -1.21 -3.68 -8.93
CA ALA A 99 -1.63 -4.47 -10.08
C ALA A 99 -2.05 -3.60 -11.27
N LEU A 100 -2.75 -2.50 -11.01
CA LEU A 100 -3.12 -1.53 -12.06
C LEU A 100 -1.88 -0.83 -12.65
N TRP A 101 -0.98 -0.36 -11.78
CA TRP A 101 0.24 0.32 -12.20
C TRP A 101 1.17 -0.59 -13.02
N GLU A 102 1.37 -1.84 -12.60
CA GLU A 102 2.17 -2.80 -13.36
C GLU A 102 1.55 -3.12 -14.72
N ALA A 103 0.22 -3.29 -14.77
CA ALA A 103 -0.49 -3.55 -16.01
C ALA A 103 -0.37 -2.37 -16.98
N GLU A 104 -0.52 -1.13 -16.48
CA GLU A 104 -0.37 0.09 -17.28
C GLU A 104 1.05 0.24 -17.83
N LYS A 105 2.08 0.03 -16.99
CA LYS A 105 3.47 0.04 -17.45
C LYS A 105 3.74 -0.99 -18.53
N GLU A 106 3.28 -2.22 -18.33
CA GLU A 106 3.49 -3.29 -19.31
C GLU A 106 2.79 -3.00 -20.65
N MET A 107 1.56 -2.46 -20.62
CA MET A 107 0.86 -2.05 -21.84
C MET A 107 1.59 -0.92 -22.57
N ASN A 108 2.04 0.10 -21.84
CA ASN A 108 2.77 1.22 -22.39
C ASN A 108 4.12 0.81 -23.01
N GLU A 109 4.88 -0.04 -22.31
CA GLU A 109 6.15 -0.59 -22.81
C GLU A 109 5.97 -1.42 -24.09
N LYS A 110 4.86 -2.14 -24.21
CA LYS A 110 4.53 -2.98 -25.38
C LYS A 110 3.77 -2.25 -26.48
N GLY A 111 3.37 -0.99 -26.27
CA GLY A 111 2.53 -0.23 -27.20
C GLY A 111 1.14 -0.86 -27.41
N ILE A 112 0.62 -1.55 -26.39
CA ILE A 112 -0.68 -2.23 -26.45
C ILE A 112 -1.78 -1.24 -26.11
N SER A 113 -2.82 -1.18 -26.96
CA SER A 113 -4.01 -0.38 -26.71
C SER A 113 -4.84 -0.99 -25.59
N ALA A 114 -5.28 -0.18 -24.62
CA ALA A 114 -6.12 -0.61 -23.50
C ALA A 114 -7.45 -1.27 -23.91
N SER A 115 -7.93 -1.03 -25.14
CA SER A 115 -9.15 -1.65 -25.67
C SER A 115 -8.91 -2.99 -26.39
N SER A 116 -7.68 -3.48 -26.44
CA SER A 116 -7.34 -4.71 -27.15
C SER A 116 -7.57 -5.96 -26.27
N PRO A 117 -7.83 -7.14 -26.87
CA PRO A 117 -7.89 -8.39 -26.12
C PRO A 117 -6.61 -8.69 -25.33
N GLU A 118 -5.45 -8.29 -25.87
CA GLU A 118 -4.14 -8.46 -25.23
C GLU A 118 -4.03 -7.66 -23.93
N ALA A 119 -4.63 -6.45 -23.86
CA ALA A 119 -4.69 -5.66 -22.64
C ALA A 119 -5.44 -6.41 -21.52
N GLY A 120 -6.54 -7.10 -21.85
CA GLY A 120 -7.27 -7.94 -20.90
C GLY A 120 -6.41 -9.06 -20.31
N GLY A 121 -5.51 -9.63 -21.12
CA GLY A 121 -4.54 -10.64 -20.68
C GLY A 121 -3.50 -10.08 -19.71
N ILE A 122 -2.93 -8.91 -20.01
CA ILE A 122 -1.96 -8.23 -19.13
C ILE A 122 -2.60 -7.88 -17.78
N LEU A 123 -3.80 -7.29 -17.80
CA LEU A 123 -4.51 -6.93 -16.57
C LEU A 123 -4.80 -8.17 -15.72
N SER A 124 -5.25 -9.25 -16.36
CA SER A 124 -5.54 -10.51 -15.67
C SER A 124 -4.27 -11.14 -15.06
N ALA A 125 -3.14 -11.08 -15.75
CA ALA A 125 -1.85 -11.55 -15.24
C ALA A 125 -1.37 -10.72 -14.04
N ALA A 126 -1.47 -9.39 -14.12
CA ALA A 126 -1.13 -8.50 -13.01
C ALA A 126 -2.03 -8.74 -11.79
N PHE A 127 -3.35 -8.85 -11.99
CA PHE A 127 -4.29 -9.14 -10.90
C PHE A 127 -3.99 -10.48 -10.23
N ALA A 128 -3.71 -11.53 -11.02
CA ALA A 128 -3.31 -12.83 -10.49
C ALA A 128 -2.01 -12.76 -9.68
N LYS A 129 -0.98 -12.03 -10.18
CA LYS A 129 0.29 -11.83 -9.49
C LYS A 129 0.11 -11.18 -8.12
N TRP A 130 -0.81 -10.23 -8.00
CA TRP A 130 -1.11 -9.53 -6.74
C TRP A 130 -2.20 -10.18 -5.90
N GLY A 131 -2.63 -11.40 -6.26
CA GLY A 131 -3.63 -12.17 -5.51
C GLY A 131 -5.03 -11.58 -5.57
N ILE A 132 -5.35 -10.78 -6.60
CA ILE A 132 -6.68 -10.26 -6.89
C ILE A 132 -7.36 -11.30 -7.77
N ALA A 133 -8.04 -12.25 -7.13
CA ALA A 133 -8.79 -13.25 -7.86
C ALA A 133 -10.06 -12.61 -8.47
N PRO A 134 -10.36 -12.85 -9.76
CA PRO A 134 -11.74 -12.71 -10.22
C PRO A 134 -12.57 -13.73 -9.43
N ASN A 135 -13.55 -13.23 -8.69
CA ASN A 135 -14.45 -14.08 -7.90
C ASN A 135 -14.99 -15.19 -8.82
N PRO A 136 -14.86 -16.48 -8.49
CA PRO A 136 -15.44 -17.53 -9.31
C PRO A 136 -16.95 -17.40 -9.21
N LYS A 137 -17.55 -16.86 -10.28
CA LYS A 137 -18.97 -16.93 -10.67
C LYS A 137 -19.98 -17.12 -9.52
N GLN A 138 -20.71 -16.06 -9.18
CA GLN A 138 -22.06 -16.21 -8.62
C GLN A 138 -23.00 -16.82 -9.66
#